data_AF-A0AAP8NJC4-F1
#
_entry.id   AF-A0AAP8NJC4-F1
#
_cell.length_a   1.000
_cell.length_b   1.000
_cell.length_c   1.000
_cell.angle_alpha   90.00
_cell.angle_beta   90.00
_cell.angle_gamma   90.00
#
_symmetry.space_group_name_H-M   'P 1'
#
loop_
_entity.id
_entity.type
_entity.pdbx_description
1 polymer ?
#
loop_
_entity_poly.entity_id
_entity_poly.type
_entity_poly.pdbx_seq_one_letter_code
_entity_poly.pdbx_strand_id
1 'polypeptide(L)'
;MSTINFSSPREAARAFTPKLSDFVDATLYPQIWADPGLSLRDRSLITVAALIAGGHSEELPAHLRRAITNGVSLDEIAAAITHLAFYVGFPGAITASAIADATFSDSEKNPL
;
A
#
# COMPACT_ATOMS: atom_id res chain seq x y z
N MET A 1 12.97 -28.05 -12.74
CA MET A 1 13.08 -26.61 -12.42
C MET A 1 11.88 -26.24 -11.56
N SER A 2 12.10 -25.72 -10.36
CA SER A 2 11.00 -25.24 -9.51
C SER A 2 10.39 -24.00 -10.16
N THR A 3 9.11 -24.08 -10.50
CA THR A 3 8.32 -22.94 -11.01
C THR A 3 8.19 -21.91 -9.90
N ILE A 4 8.67 -20.69 -10.15
CA ILE A 4 8.50 -19.56 -9.23
C ILE A 4 7.00 -19.28 -9.06
N ASN A 5 6.50 -19.32 -7.83
CA ASN A 5 5.11 -19.02 -7.53
C ASN A 5 4.91 -17.50 -7.43
N PHE A 6 4.45 -16.86 -8.50
CA PHE A 6 4.22 -15.42 -8.54
C PHE A 6 2.94 -14.95 -7.83
N SER A 7 2.10 -15.86 -7.31
CA SER A 7 0.94 -15.48 -6.48
C SER A 7 1.36 -14.94 -5.10
N SER A 8 2.60 -15.19 -4.69
CA SER A 8 3.23 -14.63 -3.49
C SER A 8 4.61 -14.07 -3.84
N PRO A 9 4.69 -12.86 -4.43
CA PRO A 9 5.97 -12.28 -4.88
C PRO A 9 7.01 -12.18 -3.76
N ARG A 10 6.56 -11.97 -2.52
CA ARG A 10 7.42 -11.97 -1.33
C ARG A 10 8.06 -13.34 -1.09
N GLU A 11 7.28 -14.42 -1.11
CA GLU A 11 7.83 -15.78 -0.93
C GLU A 11 8.73 -16.19 -2.09
N ALA A 12 8.36 -15.85 -3.32
CA ALA A 12 9.21 -16.06 -4.49
C ALA A 12 10.58 -15.37 -4.37
N ALA A 13 10.62 -14.16 -3.79
CA ALA A 13 11.86 -13.40 -3.61
C ALA A 13 12.75 -13.91 -2.45
N ARG A 14 12.20 -14.70 -1.50
CA ARG A 14 12.94 -15.13 -0.28
C ARG A 14 14.21 -15.90 -0.59
N ALA A 15 14.15 -16.87 -1.50
CA ALA A 15 15.30 -17.72 -1.83
C ALA A 15 16.41 -16.94 -2.56
N PHE A 16 16.03 -15.96 -3.38
CA PHE A 16 16.98 -15.15 -4.16
C PHE A 16 17.56 -13.97 -3.36
N THR A 17 16.76 -13.38 -2.46
CA THR A 17 17.12 -12.20 -1.65
C THR A 17 16.80 -12.41 -0.16
N PRO A 18 17.49 -13.36 0.51
CA PRO A 18 17.19 -13.69 1.91
C PRO A 18 17.34 -12.49 2.83
N LYS A 19 18.34 -11.61 2.61
CA LYS A 19 18.54 -10.42 3.43
C LYS A 19 17.40 -9.41 3.33
N LEU A 20 16.78 -9.28 2.15
CA LEU A 20 15.61 -8.42 1.97
C LEU A 20 14.42 -8.97 2.76
N SER A 21 14.29 -10.29 2.81
CA SER A 21 13.25 -10.96 3.58
C SER A 21 13.46 -10.78 5.09
N ASP A 22 14.72 -10.86 5.56
CA ASP A 22 15.07 -10.54 6.94
C ASP A 22 14.68 -9.10 7.32
N PHE A 23 14.85 -8.14 6.41
CA PHE A 23 14.41 -6.76 6.66
C PHE A 23 12.90 -6.67 6.84
N VAL A 24 12.13 -7.39 6.04
CA VAL A 24 10.66 -7.42 6.18
C VAL A 24 10.27 -8.08 7.50
N ASP A 25 10.86 -9.25 7.81
CA ASP A 25 10.46 -10.11 8.92
C ASP A 25 10.95 -9.62 10.28
N ALA A 26 12.14 -9.01 10.35
CA ALA A 26 12.73 -8.58 11.62
C ALA A 26 12.62 -7.07 11.86
N THR A 27 12.57 -6.25 10.81
CA THR A 27 12.68 -4.78 10.93
C THR A 27 11.39 -4.06 10.54
N LEU A 28 10.89 -4.27 9.32
CA LEU A 28 9.78 -3.49 8.77
C LEU A 28 8.54 -3.60 9.64
N TYR A 29 7.98 -4.81 9.78
CA TYR A 29 6.74 -4.96 10.54
C TYR A 29 6.93 -4.96 12.06
N PRO A 30 7.88 -5.72 12.64
CA PRO A 30 8.00 -5.80 14.10
C PRO A 30 8.57 -4.55 14.76
N GLN A 31 9.29 -3.71 14.03
CA GLN A 31 9.90 -2.50 14.60
C GLN A 31 9.27 -1.24 14.00
N ILE A 32 9.44 -1.01 12.69
CA ILE A 32 9.04 0.26 12.08
C ILE A 32 7.52 0.46 12.07
N TRP A 33 6.74 -0.57 11.71
CA TRP A 33 5.28 -0.46 11.73
C TRP A 33 4.69 -0.57 13.14
N ALA A 34 5.39 -1.21 14.06
CA ALA A 34 4.95 -1.35 15.46
C ALA A 34 5.36 -0.16 16.35
N ASP A 35 6.19 0.76 15.84
CA ASP A 35 6.63 1.94 16.59
C ASP A 35 5.42 2.80 17.01
N PRO A 36 5.20 3.01 18.33
CA PRO A 36 4.05 3.76 18.85
C PRO A 36 4.15 5.26 18.61
N GLY A 37 5.30 5.79 18.18
CA GLY A 37 5.50 7.21 17.87
C GLY A 37 4.67 7.71 16.69
N LEU A 38 4.15 6.81 15.85
CA LEU A 38 3.21 7.14 14.78
C LEU A 38 2.16 6.03 14.64
N SER A 39 0.89 6.42 14.67
CA SER A 39 -0.24 5.48 14.63
C SER A 39 -0.24 4.65 13.35
N LEU A 40 -0.79 3.43 13.43
CA LEU A 40 -0.96 2.57 12.25
C LEU A 40 -1.83 3.22 11.16
N ARG A 41 -2.82 4.04 11.58
CA ARG A 41 -3.66 4.84 10.68
C ARG A 41 -2.82 5.82 9.87
N ASP A 42 -2.06 6.67 10.56
CA ASP A 42 -1.28 7.74 9.92
C ASP A 42 -0.14 7.16 9.09
N ARG A 43 0.49 6.07 9.57
CA ARG A 43 1.54 5.35 8.84
C ARG A 43 1.01 4.78 7.52
N SER A 44 -0.21 4.22 7.52
CA SER A 44 -0.85 3.78 6.29
C SER A 44 -1.13 4.94 5.35
N LEU A 45 -1.69 6.05 5.85
CA LEU A 45 -2.00 7.22 5.02
C LEU A 45 -0.75 7.82 4.37
N ILE A 46 0.34 7.96 5.13
CA ILE A 46 1.64 8.44 4.63
C ILE A 46 2.22 7.47 3.60
N THR A 47 2.09 6.16 3.83
CA THR A 47 2.58 5.16 2.86
C THR A 47 1.81 5.26 1.55
N VAL A 48 0.48 5.39 1.58
CA VAL A 48 -0.34 5.61 0.38
C VAL A 48 0.10 6.87 -0.35
N ALA A 49 0.28 7.99 0.37
CA ALA A 49 0.73 9.25 -0.22
C ALA A 49 2.12 9.11 -0.88
N ALA A 50 3.06 8.42 -0.24
CA ALA A 50 4.40 8.18 -0.78
C ALA A 50 4.38 7.30 -2.03
N LEU A 51 3.53 6.26 -2.07
CA LEU A 51 3.37 5.41 -3.25
C LEU A 51 2.78 6.18 -4.44
N ILE A 52 1.81 7.05 -4.19
CA ILE A 52 1.24 7.95 -5.23
C ILE A 52 2.34 8.88 -5.75
N ALA A 53 3.06 9.56 -4.86
CA ALA A 53 4.12 10.49 -5.23
C ALA A 53 5.28 9.81 -5.99
N GLY A 54 5.62 8.57 -5.63
CA GLY A 54 6.66 7.78 -6.29
C GLY A 54 6.22 7.07 -7.58
N GLY A 55 4.94 7.14 -7.95
CA GLY A 55 4.41 6.45 -9.13
C GLY A 55 4.36 4.91 -8.99
N HIS A 56 4.27 4.40 -7.76
CA HIS A 56 4.25 2.97 -7.45
C HIS A 56 2.83 2.41 -7.44
N SER A 57 2.13 2.55 -8.57
CA SER A 57 0.71 2.21 -8.72
C SER A 57 0.37 0.76 -8.39
N GLU A 58 1.26 -0.18 -8.69
CA GLU A 58 1.04 -1.62 -8.47
C GLU A 58 0.95 -2.00 -6.99
N GLU A 59 1.56 -1.22 -6.10
CA GLU A 59 1.52 -1.46 -4.65
C GLU A 59 0.31 -0.80 -3.98
N LEU A 60 -0.32 0.18 -4.64
CA LEU A 60 -1.43 0.96 -4.07
C LEU A 60 -2.60 0.08 -3.61
N PRO A 61 -3.10 -0.93 -4.35
CA PRO A 61 -4.25 -1.72 -3.92
C PRO A 61 -4.04 -2.38 -2.55
N ALA A 62 -2.86 -2.95 -2.31
CA ALA A 62 -2.54 -3.62 -1.04
C ALA A 62 -2.46 -2.61 0.13
N HIS A 63 -1.90 -1.43 -0.12
CA HIS A 63 -1.74 -0.39 0.90
C HIS A 63 -3.03 0.40 1.18
N LEU A 64 -3.90 0.56 0.18
CA LEU A 64 -5.24 1.14 0.33
C LEU A 64 -6.12 0.26 1.22
N ARG A 65 -6.15 -1.06 0.98
CA ARG A 65 -6.87 -2.01 1.86
C ARG A 65 -6.34 -1.95 3.29
N ARG A 66 -5.01 -1.94 3.46
CA ARG A 66 -4.37 -1.80 4.78
C ARG A 66 -4.71 -0.47 5.45
N ALA A 67 -4.85 0.63 4.70
CA ALA A 67 -5.25 1.93 5.23
C ALA A 67 -6.65 1.86 5.85
N ILE A 68 -7.62 1.26 5.15
CA ILE A 68 -8.96 1.03 5.68
C ILE A 68 -8.93 0.15 6.93
N THR A 69 -8.23 -1.00 6.89
CA THR A 69 -8.09 -1.88 8.06
C THR A 69 -7.48 -1.16 9.27
N ASN A 70 -6.56 -0.23 9.04
CA ASN A 70 -5.91 0.55 10.10
C ASN A 70 -6.71 1.82 10.50
N GLY A 71 -7.91 2.03 9.97
CA GLY A 71 -8.84 3.07 10.42
C GLY A 71 -8.79 4.39 9.64
N VAL A 72 -8.19 4.42 8.45
CA VAL A 72 -8.39 5.55 7.51
C VAL A 72 -9.76 5.37 6.84
N SER A 73 -10.57 6.41 6.74
CA SER A 73 -11.85 6.31 6.04
C SER A 73 -11.71 6.44 4.52
N LEU A 74 -12.71 5.99 3.76
CA LEU A 74 -12.77 6.21 2.31
C LEU A 74 -12.75 7.71 1.96
N ASP A 75 -13.48 8.53 2.73
CA ASP A 75 -13.52 9.99 2.55
C ASP A 75 -12.14 10.62 2.75
N GLU A 76 -11.37 10.14 3.74
CA GLU A 76 -10.01 10.62 4.00
C GLU A 76 -9.03 10.22 2.89
N ILE A 77 -9.18 9.00 2.33
CA ILE A 77 -8.41 8.57 1.16
C ILE A 77 -8.73 9.46 -0.04
N ALA A 78 -10.01 9.69 -0.32
CA ALA A 78 -10.44 10.54 -1.43
C ALA A 78 -9.93 11.99 -1.27
N ALA A 79 -10.01 12.54 -0.05
CA ALA A 79 -9.48 13.86 0.26
C ALA A 79 -7.95 13.93 0.10
N ALA A 80 -7.22 12.91 0.54
CA ALA A 80 -5.77 12.84 0.41
C ALA A 80 -5.32 12.77 -1.06
N ILE A 81 -5.96 11.92 -1.88
CA ILE A 81 -5.68 11.82 -3.32
C ILE A 81 -5.95 13.17 -4.01
N THR A 82 -7.07 13.81 -3.68
CA THR A 82 -7.42 15.13 -4.21
C THR A 82 -6.39 16.18 -3.83
N HIS A 83 -5.93 16.18 -2.58
CA HIS A 83 -4.89 17.09 -2.11
C HIS A 83 -3.55 16.87 -2.83
N LEU A 84 -3.19 15.61 -3.08
CA LEU A 84 -1.95 15.26 -3.76
C LEU A 84 -1.92 15.72 -5.22
N ALA A 85 -3.05 15.92 -5.89
CA ALA A 85 -3.10 16.43 -7.27
C ALA A 85 -2.27 17.72 -7.46
N PHE A 86 -2.16 18.55 -6.42
CA PHE A 86 -1.39 19.79 -6.43
C PHE A 86 0.13 19.59 -6.28
N TYR A 87 0.57 18.44 -5.74
CA TYR A 87 1.98 18.16 -5.43
C TYR A 87 2.58 17.10 -6.35
N VAL A 88 1.77 16.18 -6.86
CA VAL A 88 2.20 15.07 -7.72
C VAL A 88 1.65 15.20 -9.15
N GLY A 89 0.85 16.24 -9.40
CA GLY A 89 0.18 16.49 -10.67
C GLY A 89 -1.15 15.73 -10.82
N PHE A 90 -2.07 16.32 -11.59
CA PHE A 90 -3.38 15.74 -11.87
C PHE A 90 -3.34 14.34 -12.49
N PRO A 91 -2.44 14.02 -13.45
CA PRO A 91 -2.37 12.66 -14.00
C PRO A 91 -2.12 11.59 -12.93
N GLY A 92 -1.18 11.83 -12.00
CA GLY A 92 -0.87 10.89 -10.92
C GLY A 92 -2.04 10.71 -9.94
N ALA A 93 -2.70 11.81 -9.56
CA ALA A 93 -3.87 11.74 -8.70
C ALA A 93 -5.07 11.03 -9.36
N ILE A 94 -5.31 11.26 -10.66
CA ILE A 94 -6.38 10.59 -11.41
C ILE A 94 -6.11 9.08 -11.50
N THR A 95 -4.87 8.68 -11.81
CA THR A 95 -4.48 7.25 -11.79
C THR A 95 -4.70 6.63 -10.42
N ALA A 96 -4.26 7.29 -9.34
CA ALA A 96 -4.48 6.81 -7.98
C ALA A 96 -5.97 6.69 -7.63
N SER A 97 -6.79 7.66 -8.04
CA SER A 97 -8.24 7.64 -7.82
C SER A 97 -8.91 6.47 -8.54
N ALA A 98 -8.55 6.19 -9.80
CA ALA A 98 -9.08 5.05 -10.55
C ALA A 98 -8.70 3.70 -9.92
N ILE A 99 -7.47 3.59 -9.42
CA ILE A 99 -7.01 2.39 -8.71
C ILE A 99 -7.75 2.20 -7.39
N ALA A 100 -8.00 3.29 -6.66
CA ALA A 100 -8.77 3.25 -5.42
C ALA A 100 -10.21 2.78 -5.67
N ASP A 101 -10.89 3.34 -6.67
CA ASP A 101 -12.24 2.94 -7.07
C ASP A 101 -12.31 1.44 -7.43
N ALA A 102 -11.38 0.95 -8.26
CA ALA A 102 -11.30 -0.46 -8.60
C ALA A 102 -11.03 -1.35 -7.37
N THR A 103 -10.10 -0.93 -6.50
CA THR A 103 -9.71 -1.68 -5.29
C THR A 103 -10.89 -1.89 -4.34
N PHE A 104 -11.72 -0.85 -4.14
CA PHE A 104 -12.84 -0.91 -3.21
C PHE A 104 -14.09 -1.52 -3.85
N SER A 105 -14.32 -1.30 -5.14
CA SER A 105 -15.41 -1.95 -5.89
C SER A 105 -15.26 -3.47 -5.98
N ASP A 106 -14.03 -3.98 -6.07
CA ASP A 106 -13.78 -5.43 -6.02
C ASP A 106 -13.97 -6.02 -4.61
N SER A 107 -13.70 -5.24 -3.56
CA SER A 107 -13.90 -5.67 -2.18
C SER A 107 -15.39 -5.78 -1.80
N GLU A 108 -16.27 -4.98 -2.41
CA GLU A 108 -17.72 -5.14 -2.24
C GLU A 108 -18.26 -6.43 -2.89
N LYS A 109 -17.58 -6.93 -3.93
CA LYS A 109 -17.95 -8.17 -4.62
C LYS A 109 -17.37 -9.43 -3.96
N ASN A 110 -16.32 -9.28 -3.15
CA ASN A 110 -15.68 -10.38 -2.45
C ASN A 110 -15.16 -9.90 -1.08
N PRO A 111 -16.01 -9.89 -0.04
CA PRO A 111 -15.63 -9.38 1.28
C PRO A 111 -14.49 -10.21 1.88
N LEU A 112 -13.48 -9.52 2.39
CA LEU A 112 -12.27 -10.07 3.03
C LEU A 112 -12.58 -10.91 4.28
#